data_AF-A0A518HZ24-F1
#
_entry.id   AF-A0A518HZ24-F1
#
_cell.length_a   1.000
_cell.length_b   1.000
_cell.length_c   1.000
_cell.angle_alpha   90.00
_cell.angle_beta   90.00
_cell.angle_gamma   90.00
#
_symmetry.space_group_name_H-M   'P 1'
#
loop_
_entity.id
_entity.type
_entity.pdbx_description
1 polymer ?
#
loop_
_entity_poly.entity_id
_entity_poly.type
_entity_poly.pdbx_seq_one_letter_code
_entity_poly.pdbx_strand_id
1 'polypeptide(L)'
;MRVPIYTLVLIVTCGIQGCSLTVSPLTLEEKLILQSADLDDSLVVWSNIDKVLIVEVDGNDLVPDQRPATVDAWISAINSLEARGYISNEGHKGGHYELTNAGKAAAETTRISSSE
;
A
#
# COMPACT_ATOMS: atom_id res chain seq x y z
N MET A 1 60.31 9.42 -28.92
CA MET A 1 59.92 8.32 -28.03
C MET A 1 58.45 8.52 -27.68
N ARG A 2 57.58 7.59 -28.11
CA ARG A 2 56.11 7.67 -27.91
C ARG A 2 55.75 6.78 -26.71
N VAL A 3 55.08 7.37 -25.71
CA VAL A 3 54.51 6.64 -24.57
C VAL A 3 53.02 6.43 -24.87
N PRO A 4 52.50 5.19 -24.90
CA PRO A 4 51.06 4.98 -24.95
C PRO A 4 50.46 5.13 -23.55
N ILE A 5 49.54 6.08 -23.41
CA ILE A 5 48.68 6.22 -22.23
C ILE A 5 47.64 5.11 -22.33
N TYR A 6 47.74 4.12 -21.44
CA TYR A 6 46.70 3.12 -21.24
C TYR A 6 45.52 3.80 -20.54
N THR A 7 44.47 4.12 -21.29
CA THR A 7 43.20 4.58 -20.74
C THR A 7 42.54 3.40 -20.03
N LEU A 8 42.71 3.36 -18.70
CA LEU A 8 42.00 2.44 -17.83
C LEU A 8 40.53 2.88 -17.80
N VAL A 9 39.70 2.28 -18.65
CA VAL A 9 38.24 2.44 -18.58
C VAL A 9 37.76 1.70 -17.35
N LEU A 10 37.53 2.44 -16.26
CA LEU A 10 36.82 1.94 -15.09
C LEU A 10 35.36 1.77 -15.48
N ILE A 11 35.00 0.62 -16.03
CA ILE A 11 33.61 0.22 -16.21
C ILE A 11 33.09 -0.06 -14.79
N VAL A 12 32.44 0.94 -14.19
CA VAL A 12 31.55 0.72 -13.06
C VAL A 12 30.32 0.03 -13.64
N THR A 13 30.40 -1.29 -13.80
CA THR A 13 29.23 -2.15 -13.91
C THR A 13 28.53 -2.08 -12.57
N CYS A 14 27.69 -1.05 -12.41
CA CYS A 14 26.60 -1.11 -11.47
C CYS A 14 25.72 -2.26 -11.98
N GLY A 15 25.94 -3.43 -11.41
CA GLY A 15 25.11 -4.60 -11.67
C GLY A 15 23.71 -4.20 -11.29
N ILE A 16 22.90 -3.90 -12.30
CA ILE A 16 21.46 -3.84 -12.19
C ILE A 16 21.05 -5.30 -11.94
N GLN A 17 21.26 -5.79 -10.72
CA GLN A 17 20.45 -6.86 -10.19
C GLN A 17 19.04 -6.33 -10.35
N GLY A 18 18.33 -6.87 -11.33
CA GLY A 18 16.91 -6.68 -11.47
C GLY A 18 16.30 -7.12 -10.17
N CYS A 19 16.09 -6.17 -9.26
CA CYS A 19 14.99 -6.23 -8.32
C CYS A 19 13.75 -6.30 -9.20
N SER A 20 13.40 -7.51 -9.63
CA SER A 20 11.99 -7.83 -9.80
C SER A 20 11.42 -7.59 -8.42
N LEU A 21 10.97 -6.36 -8.17
CA LEU A 21 10.03 -6.08 -7.11
C LEU A 21 8.84 -6.93 -7.47
N THR A 22 8.80 -8.16 -6.96
CA THR A 22 7.62 -9.00 -7.02
C THR A 22 6.60 -8.24 -6.20
N VAL A 23 5.82 -7.38 -6.87
CA VAL A 23 4.71 -6.69 -6.24
C VAL A 23 3.74 -7.80 -5.88
N SER A 24 3.76 -8.20 -4.61
CA SER A 24 2.83 -9.22 -4.11
C SER A 24 1.41 -8.79 -4.46
N PRO A 25 0.59 -9.67 -5.03
CA PRO A 25 -0.79 -9.33 -5.34
C PRO A 25 -1.51 -8.84 -4.09
N LEU A 26 -2.49 -7.96 -4.28
CA LEU A 26 -3.30 -7.47 -3.17
C LEU A 26 -4.14 -8.60 -2.58
N THR A 27 -4.21 -8.67 -1.25
CA THR A 27 -5.15 -9.54 -0.53
C THR A 27 -6.59 -9.07 -0.73
N LEU A 28 -7.55 -9.86 -0.26
CA LEU A 28 -8.97 -9.48 -0.34
C LEU A 28 -9.24 -8.18 0.43
N GLU A 29 -8.74 -8.09 1.66
CA GLU A 29 -8.92 -6.96 2.56
C GLU A 29 -8.27 -5.69 1.98
N GLU A 30 -7.05 -5.80 1.43
CA GLU A 30 -6.39 -4.69 0.76
C GLU A 30 -7.20 -4.16 -0.44
N LYS A 31 -7.77 -5.06 -1.24
CA LYS A 31 -8.64 -4.67 -2.36
C LYS A 31 -9.90 -3.98 -1.86
N LEU A 32 -10.55 -4.52 -0.82
CA LEU A 32 -11.77 -3.93 -0.26
C LEU A 32 -11.54 -2.51 0.25
N ILE A 33 -10.43 -2.26 0.94
CA ILE A 33 -10.06 -0.91 1.40
C ILE A 33 -9.91 0.03 0.20
N LEU A 34 -9.10 -0.34 -0.79
CA LEU A 34 -8.83 0.51 -1.96
C LEU A 34 -10.07 0.72 -2.83
N GLN A 35 -10.96 -0.27 -2.96
CA GLN A 35 -12.19 -0.15 -3.73
C GLN A 35 -13.23 0.74 -3.05
N SER A 36 -13.30 0.67 -1.72
CA SER A 36 -14.27 1.43 -0.93
C SER A 36 -13.89 2.89 -0.78
N ALA A 37 -12.61 3.22 -0.98
CA ALA A 37 -12.08 4.57 -0.76
C ALA A 37 -12.29 5.50 -1.97
N ASP A 38 -13.20 6.47 -1.91
CA ASP A 38 -13.17 7.70 -2.71
C ASP A 38 -11.74 8.20 -2.98
N LEU A 39 -11.47 8.52 -4.24
CA LEU A 39 -10.14 8.92 -4.69
C LEU A 39 -9.73 10.29 -4.15
N ASP A 40 -10.67 11.14 -3.76
CA ASP A 40 -10.40 12.54 -3.43
C ASP A 40 -10.48 12.87 -1.93
N ASP A 41 -11.25 12.11 -1.14
CA ASP A 41 -11.51 12.45 0.28
C ASP A 41 -11.59 11.23 1.22
N SER A 42 -11.04 10.08 0.82
CA SER A 42 -11.15 8.91 1.68
C SER A 42 -10.25 8.93 2.89
N LEU A 43 -10.92 8.79 4.03
CA LEU A 43 -10.33 8.55 5.31
C LEU A 43 -10.51 7.07 5.66
N VAL A 44 -9.40 6.35 5.75
CA VAL A 44 -9.37 5.01 6.36
C VAL A 44 -9.14 5.21 7.85
N VAL A 45 -10.16 4.94 8.65
CA VAL A 45 -10.05 5.02 10.11
C VAL A 45 -9.92 3.60 10.66
N TRP A 46 -8.83 3.34 11.38
CA TRP A 46 -8.74 2.16 12.23
C TRP A 46 -8.68 2.53 13.69
N SER A 47 -9.47 1.83 14.49
CA SER A 47 -9.47 1.96 15.93
C SER A 47 -9.70 0.61 16.57
N ASN A 48 -9.06 0.40 17.72
CA ASN A 48 -9.30 -0.75 18.58
C ASN A 48 -9.85 -0.22 19.91
N ILE A 49 -11.16 0.07 19.90
CA ILE A 49 -11.91 0.50 21.09
C ILE A 49 -12.67 -0.71 21.60
N ASP A 50 -12.61 -0.96 22.91
CA ASP A 50 -13.33 -2.06 23.55
C ASP A 50 -13.09 -3.45 22.91
N LYS A 51 -11.91 -3.65 22.30
CA LYS A 51 -11.50 -4.86 21.57
C LYS A 51 -12.23 -5.11 20.24
N VAL A 52 -12.88 -4.09 19.70
CA VAL A 52 -13.52 -4.13 18.39
C VAL A 52 -12.61 -3.41 17.40
N LEU A 53 -12.25 -4.12 16.32
CA LEU A 53 -11.60 -3.50 15.17
C LEU A 53 -12.68 -2.90 14.28
N ILE A 54 -12.55 -1.61 13.99
CA ILE A 54 -13.35 -0.91 12.98
C ILE A 54 -12.38 -0.48 11.89
N VAL A 55 -12.72 -0.76 10.63
CA VAL A 55 -12.02 -0.20 9.47
C VAL A 55 -13.07 0.54 8.66
N GLU A 56 -13.19 1.83 8.95
CA GLU A 56 -14.18 2.68 8.30
C GLU A 56 -13.55 3.34 7.08
N VAL A 57 -14.23 3.21 5.95
CA VAL A 57 -13.90 3.91 4.70
C VAL A 57 -15.16 4.59 4.20
N ASP A 58 -15.12 5.93 4.12
CA ASP A 58 -16.25 6.78 3.72
C ASP A 58 -17.56 6.48 4.49
N GLY A 59 -17.43 6.22 5.80
CA GLY A 59 -18.56 5.93 6.68
C GLY A 59 -19.05 4.47 6.69
N ASN A 60 -18.38 3.56 5.98
CA ASN A 60 -18.71 2.13 5.96
C ASN A 60 -17.67 1.31 6.72
N ASP A 61 -18.10 0.57 7.75
CA ASP A 61 -17.25 -0.43 8.40
C ASP A 61 -17.11 -1.65 7.49
N LEU A 62 -15.88 -1.96 7.12
CA LEU A 62 -15.55 -3.05 6.21
C LEU A 62 -15.28 -4.37 6.94
N VAL A 63 -15.09 -4.37 8.27
CA VAL A 63 -14.75 -5.57 9.04
C VAL A 63 -16.01 -6.43 9.23
N PRO A 64 -16.09 -7.64 8.65
CA PRO A 64 -17.34 -8.41 8.63
C PRO A 64 -17.65 -9.09 9.97
N ASP A 65 -16.62 -9.38 10.78
CA ASP A 65 -16.76 -9.95 12.11
C ASP A 65 -15.49 -9.74 12.96
N GLN A 66 -15.63 -9.96 14.27
CA GLN A 66 -14.57 -9.71 15.26
C GLN A 66 -13.81 -10.98 15.68
N ARG A 67 -13.82 -12.03 14.84
CA ARG A 67 -13.01 -13.23 15.12
C ARG A 67 -11.53 -12.87 14.98
N PRO A 68 -10.62 -13.44 15.80
CA PRO A 68 -9.21 -13.07 15.79
C PRO A 68 -8.55 -13.16 14.41
N ALA A 69 -8.82 -14.22 13.65
CA ALA A 69 -8.25 -14.38 12.31
C ALA A 69 -8.71 -13.30 11.32
N THR A 70 -9.95 -12.84 11.44
CA THR A 70 -10.50 -11.73 10.64
C THR A 70 -9.78 -10.44 11.02
N VAL A 71 -9.74 -10.12 12.31
CA VAL A 71 -9.08 -8.92 12.85
C VAL A 71 -7.61 -8.85 12.43
N ASP A 72 -6.88 -9.95 12.55
CA ASP A 72 -5.46 -10.04 12.16
C ASP A 72 -5.26 -9.78 10.66
N ALA A 73 -6.15 -10.30 9.81
CA ALA A 73 -6.10 -10.09 8.37
C ALA A 73 -6.30 -8.60 8.01
N TRP A 74 -7.26 -7.93 8.62
CA TRP A 74 -7.53 -6.50 8.39
C TRP A 74 -6.41 -5.59 8.90
N ILE A 75 -5.85 -5.88 10.07
CA ILE A 75 -4.67 -5.16 10.58
C ILE A 75 -3.47 -5.38 9.65
N SER A 76 -3.26 -6.62 9.17
CA SER A 76 -2.19 -6.93 8.23
C SER A 76 -2.36 -6.19 6.91
N ALA A 77 -3.59 -6.04 6.42
CA ALA A 77 -3.90 -5.30 5.20
C ALA A 77 -3.56 -3.80 5.34
N ILE A 78 -3.96 -3.15 6.44
CA ILE A 78 -3.61 -1.74 6.71
C ILE A 78 -2.09 -1.55 6.74
N ASN A 79 -1.39 -2.38 7.51
CA ASN A 79 0.08 -2.31 7.62
C ASN A 79 0.76 -2.54 6.26
N SER A 80 0.24 -3.45 5.45
CA SER A 80 0.78 -3.75 4.12
C SER A 80 0.53 -2.60 3.14
N LEU A 81 -0.67 -1.99 3.14
CA LEU A 81 -0.97 -0.82 2.32
C LEU A 81 -0.11 0.39 2.71
N GLU A 82 0.12 0.62 4.00
CA GLU A 82 1.02 1.66 4.50
C GLU A 82 2.47 1.38 4.07
N ALA A 83 2.96 0.15 4.25
CA ALA A 83 4.32 -0.24 3.86
C ALA A 83 4.57 -0.17 2.35
N ARG A 84 3.53 -0.37 1.53
CA ARG A 84 3.55 -0.20 0.07
C ARG A 84 3.43 1.27 -0.36
N GLY A 85 3.14 2.17 0.58
CA GLY A 85 2.97 3.60 0.34
C GLY A 85 1.65 3.95 -0.34
N TYR A 86 0.62 3.11 -0.23
CA TYR A 86 -0.71 3.38 -0.79
C TYR A 86 -1.58 4.21 0.14
N ILE A 87 -1.41 4.05 1.45
CA ILE A 87 -2.05 4.90 2.45
C ILE A 87 -0.97 5.55 3.32
N SER A 88 -1.29 6.69 3.91
CA SER A 88 -0.41 7.40 4.84
C SER A 88 -1.21 8.00 5.99
N ASN A 89 -0.66 7.96 7.20
CA ASN A 89 -1.20 8.66 8.37
C ASN A 89 -0.51 10.01 8.61
N GLU A 90 0.36 10.46 7.70
CA GLU A 90 1.06 11.74 7.84
C GLU A 90 0.07 12.90 7.99
N GLY A 91 0.21 13.67 9.07
CA GLY A 91 -0.70 14.78 9.38
C GLY A 91 -1.92 14.41 10.24
N HIS A 92 -2.15 13.12 10.49
CA HIS A 92 -3.26 12.64 11.30
C HIS A 92 -2.78 11.97 12.60
N LYS A 93 -3.68 11.90 13.60
CA LYS A 93 -3.45 11.19 14.85
C LYS A 93 -4.47 10.06 14.96
N GLY A 94 -4.08 8.93 15.53
CA GLY A 94 -5.05 7.92 16.01
C GLY A 94 -5.60 6.99 14.93
N GLY A 95 -4.75 6.45 14.05
CA GLY A 95 -5.17 5.40 13.11
C GLY A 95 -5.98 5.90 11.92
N HIS A 96 -5.92 7.20 11.64
CA HIS A 96 -6.52 7.81 10.45
C HIS A 96 -5.49 7.85 9.32
N TYR A 97 -5.90 7.42 8.13
CA TYR A 97 -5.06 7.37 6.94
C TYR A 97 -5.78 7.95 5.74
N GLU A 98 -5.02 8.55 4.84
CA GLU A 98 -5.48 9.02 3.53
C GLU A 98 -4.79 8.23 2.41
N LEU A 99 -5.44 8.16 1.24
CA LEU A 99 -4.81 7.61 0.04
C LEU A 99 -3.70 8.53 -0.46
N THR A 100 -2.51 7.96 -0.68
CA THR A 100 -1.44 8.65 -1.42
C THR A 100 -1.76 8.68 -2.92
N ASN A 101 -1.00 9.45 -3.72
CA ASN A 101 -1.13 9.39 -5.18
C ASN A 101 -0.95 7.97 -5.75
N ALA A 102 -0.07 7.16 -5.15
CA ALA A 102 0.10 5.76 -5.55
C ALA A 102 -1.11 4.91 -5.15
N GLY A 103 -1.69 5.17 -3.96
CA GLY A 103 -2.93 4.54 -3.50
C GLY A 103 -4.12 4.85 -4.41
N LYS A 104 -4.29 6.11 -4.82
CA LYS A 104 -5.35 6.52 -5.77
C LYS A 104 -5.25 5.78 -7.10
N ALA A 105 -4.04 5.67 -7.66
CA ALA A 105 -3.82 4.92 -8.89
C ALA A 105 -4.09 3.41 -8.74
N ALA A 106 -3.70 2.84 -7.59
CA ALA A 106 -3.96 1.44 -7.26
C ALA A 106 -5.47 1.17 -7.06
N ALA A 107 -6.17 2.07 -6.37
CA ALA A 107 -7.62 2.02 -6.18
C ALA A 107 -8.37 2.04 -7.51
N GLU A 108 -8.00 2.97 -8.40
CA GLU A 108 -8.60 3.06 -9.73
C GLU A 108 -8.40 1.77 -10.55
N THR A 109 -7.17 1.25 -10.59
CA THR A 109 -6.85 -0.01 -11.28
C THR A 109 -7.68 -1.17 -10.73
N THR A 110 -7.86 -1.22 -9.40
CA THR A 110 -8.60 -2.29 -8.72
C THR A 110 -10.11 -2.24 -9.00
N ARG A 111 -10.69 -1.04 -9.16
CA ARG A 111 -12.11 -0.88 -9.55
C ARG A 111 -12.37 -1.33 -10.97
N ILE A 112 -11.51 -0.93 -11.91
CA ILE A 112 -11.65 -1.30 -13.32
C ILE A 112 -11.62 -2.83 -13.48
N SER A 113 -10.66 -3.51 -12.81
CA SER A 113 -10.54 -4.98 -12.84
C SER A 113 -11.73 -5.74 -12.23
N SER A 114 -12.63 -5.07 -11.52
CA SER A 114 -13.80 -5.69 -10.87
C SER A 114 -15.10 -5.50 -11.66
N SER A 115 -15.03 -4.77 -12.77
CA SER A 115 -16.17 -4.46 -13.66
C SER A 115 -16.22 -5.34 -14.92
N GLU A 116 -15.32 -6.33 -15.02
CA GLU A 116 -15.24 -7.35 -16.08
C GLU A 116 -15.74 -8.71 -15.57
#